data_AF-A0A7C5TGU3-F1
#
_entry.id   AF-A0A7C5TGU3-F1
#
_cell.length_a   1.000
_cell.length_b   1.000
_cell.length_c   1.000
_cell.angle_alpha   90.00
_cell.angle_beta   90.00
_cell.angle_gamma   90.00
#
_symmetry.space_group_name_H-M   'P 1'
#
loop_
_entity.id
_entity.type
_entity.pdbx_description
1 polymer ?
#
loop_
_entity_poly.entity_id
_entity_poly.type
_entity_poly.pdbx_seq_one_letter_code
_entity_poly.pdbx_strand_id
1 'polypeptide(L)'
;MSGTGIEEVRKKIDECIEELSRYKFFSPEAWSAIDYLEKLKEQLKNLTKQSAQELIKVIDEMYKKAQVYASFIPKTIENLRFIREWLEKKLSELPS
;
A
#
# COMPACT_ATOMS: atom_id res chain seq x y z
N MET A 1 4.85 -11.13 19.78
CA MET A 1 4.02 -9.92 19.59
C MET A 1 3.71 -9.69 18.10
N SER A 2 3.15 -10.68 17.39
CA SER A 2 3.11 -10.67 15.91
C SER A 2 1.72 -10.49 15.28
N GLY A 3 0.69 -10.17 16.07
CA GLY A 3 -0.67 -9.97 15.56
C GLY A 3 -1.06 -8.51 15.23
N THR A 4 -0.31 -7.52 15.72
CA THR A 4 -0.74 -6.10 15.65
C THR A 4 -0.25 -5.35 14.41
N GLY A 5 0.87 -5.78 13.80
CA GLY A 5 1.49 -5.05 12.69
C GLY A 5 0.76 -5.20 11.35
N ILE A 6 0.34 -6.42 10.99
CA ILE A 6 -0.27 -6.68 9.68
C ILE A 6 -1.69 -6.13 9.58
N GLU A 7 -2.47 -6.19 10.67
CA GLU A 7 -3.83 -5.65 10.69
C GLU A 7 -3.81 -4.12 10.58
N GLU A 8 -2.82 -3.44 11.17
CA GLU A 8 -2.64 -2.00 10.98
C GLU A 8 -2.31 -1.67 9.51
N VAL A 9 -1.45 -2.46 8.86
CA VAL A 9 -1.17 -2.29 7.42
C VAL A 9 -2.43 -2.48 6.57
N ARG A 10 -3.24 -3.51 6.86
CA ARG A 10 -4.50 -3.74 6.14
C ARG A 10 -5.46 -2.56 6.31
N LYS A 11 -5.54 -2.01 7.53
CA LYS A 11 -6.31 -0.79 7.82
C LYS A 11 -5.77 0.41 7.04
N LYS A 12 -4.44 0.60 6.96
CA LYS A 12 -3.84 1.67 6.15
C LYS A 12 -4.17 1.56 4.67
N ILE A 13 -4.22 0.33 4.15
CA ILE A 13 -4.64 0.10 2.77
C ILE A 13 -6.13 0.46 2.59
N ASP A 14 -7.00 0.07 3.53
CA ASP A 14 -8.42 0.43 3.47
C ASP A 14 -8.64 1.95 3.50
N GLU A 15 -7.87 2.68 4.31
CA GLU A 15 -7.88 4.15 4.35
C GLU A 15 -7.45 4.76 2.99
N CYS A 16 -6.46 4.19 2.30
CA CYS A 16 -6.10 4.60 0.94
C CYS A 16 -7.25 4.37 -0.05
N ILE A 17 -7.88 3.18 0.00
CA ILE A 17 -8.99 2.82 -0.88
C ILE A 17 -10.17 3.77 -0.66
N GLU A 18 -10.49 4.09 0.59
CA GLU A 18 -11.59 5.00 0.94
C GLU A 18 -11.35 6.42 0.38
N GLU A 19 -10.12 6.94 0.51
CA GLU A 19 -9.78 8.26 -0.01
C GLU A 19 -9.81 8.29 -1.54
N LEU A 20 -9.20 7.30 -2.20
CA LEU A 20 -9.17 7.18 -3.65
C LEU A 20 -10.55 6.91 -4.26
N SER A 21 -11.44 6.25 -3.52
CA SER A 21 -12.80 5.92 -3.98
C SER A 21 -13.63 7.16 -4.31
N ARG A 22 -13.28 8.32 -3.75
CA ARG A 22 -13.90 9.61 -4.06
C ARG A 22 -13.63 10.06 -5.50
N TYR A 23 -12.57 9.52 -6.12
CA TYR A 23 -12.07 9.89 -7.44
C TYR A 23 -12.26 8.79 -8.50
N LYS A 24 -12.62 7.57 -8.09
CA LYS A 24 -12.61 6.37 -8.95
C LYS A 24 -13.46 6.46 -10.23
N PHE A 25 -14.52 7.27 -10.24
CA PHE A 25 -15.41 7.40 -11.39
C PHE A 25 -14.88 8.37 -12.46
N PHE A 26 -13.91 9.20 -12.13
CA PHE A 26 -13.40 10.26 -13.01
C PHE A 26 -11.86 10.32 -13.09
N SER A 27 -11.16 9.42 -12.39
CA SER A 27 -9.72 9.18 -12.56
C SER A 27 -9.47 7.67 -12.74
N PRO A 28 -9.09 7.25 -13.96
CA PRO A 28 -8.62 5.88 -14.21
C PRO A 28 -7.41 5.50 -13.35
N GLU A 29 -6.58 6.47 -12.97
CA GLU A 29 -5.44 6.27 -12.07
C GLU A 29 -5.89 5.91 -10.67
N ALA A 30 -6.90 6.61 -10.13
CA ALA A 30 -7.49 6.28 -8.83
C ALA A 30 -8.13 4.89 -8.86
N TRP A 31 -8.86 4.55 -9.93
CA TRP A 31 -9.43 3.21 -10.10
C TRP A 31 -8.35 2.12 -10.13
N SER A 32 -7.29 2.32 -10.91
CA SER A 32 -6.18 1.36 -11.01
C SER A 32 -5.41 1.22 -9.70
N ALA A 33 -5.24 2.32 -8.97
CA ALA A 33 -4.60 2.30 -7.65
C ALA A 33 -5.44 1.52 -6.62
N ILE A 34 -6.76 1.65 -6.65
CA ILE A 34 -7.66 0.86 -5.78
C ILE A 34 -7.54 -0.64 -6.07
N ASP A 35 -7.61 -1.05 -7.34
CA ASP A 35 -7.46 -2.47 -7.73
C ASP A 35 -6.11 -3.04 -7.27
N TYR A 36 -5.03 -2.26 -7.40
CA TYR A 36 -3.73 -2.66 -6.86
C TYR A 36 -3.73 -2.80 -5.33
N LEU A 37 -4.31 -1.84 -4.61
CA LEU A 37 -4.38 -1.86 -3.15
C LEU A 37 -5.19 -3.07 -2.63
N GLU A 38 -6.26 -3.44 -3.31
CA GLU A 38 -7.02 -4.66 -3.01
C GLU A 38 -6.16 -5.93 -3.20
N LYS A 39 -5.40 -6.01 -4.31
CA LYS A 39 -4.47 -7.12 -4.56
C LYS A 39 -3.36 -7.19 -3.51
N LEU A 40 -2.81 -6.04 -3.12
CA LEU A 40 -1.80 -5.94 -2.06
C LEU A 40 -2.34 -6.54 -0.75
N LYS A 41 -3.58 -6.23 -0.34
CA LYS A 41 -4.19 -6.81 0.87
C LYS A 41 -4.25 -8.33 0.84
N GLU A 42 -4.49 -8.92 -0.32
CA GLU A 42 -4.50 -10.36 -0.48
C GLU A 42 -3.08 -10.96 -0.43
N GLN A 43 -2.10 -10.31 -1.06
CA GLN A 43 -0.70 -10.73 -1.02
C GLN A 43 -0.10 -10.69 0.39
N LEU A 44 -0.59 -9.80 1.28
CA LEU A 44 -0.14 -9.76 2.68
C LEU A 44 -0.36 -11.08 3.44
N LYS A 45 -1.32 -11.91 3.04
CA LYS A 45 -1.62 -13.19 3.72
C LYS A 45 -0.48 -14.21 3.59
N ASN A 46 0.26 -14.18 2.49
CA ASN A 46 1.30 -15.15 2.16
C ASN A 46 2.58 -14.43 1.69
N LEU A 47 3.07 -13.50 2.51
CA LEU A 47 4.23 -12.68 2.18
C LEU A 47 5.52 -13.52 2.21
N THR A 48 6.28 -13.50 1.12
CA THR A 48 7.66 -14.02 1.06
C THR A 48 8.64 -12.85 0.98
N LYS A 49 9.93 -13.11 1.19
CA LYS A 49 10.96 -12.09 1.03
C LYS A 49 10.99 -11.51 -0.39
N GLN A 50 10.87 -12.38 -1.40
CA GLN A 50 10.79 -11.94 -2.79
C GLN A 50 9.55 -11.08 -3.04
N SER A 51 8.36 -11.54 -2.62
CA SER A 51 7.12 -10.79 -2.86
C SER A 51 7.14 -9.45 -2.12
N ALA A 52 7.70 -9.39 -0.91
CA ALA A 52 7.85 -8.13 -0.18
C ALA A 52 8.78 -7.14 -0.90
N GLN A 53 9.90 -7.60 -1.46
CA GLN A 53 10.81 -6.75 -2.24
C GLN A 53 10.15 -6.21 -3.51
N GLU A 54 9.36 -7.02 -4.20
CA GLU A 54 8.58 -6.60 -5.37
C GLU A 54 7.53 -5.55 -4.97
N LEU A 55 6.79 -5.80 -3.88
CA LEU A 55 5.80 -4.87 -3.36
C LEU A 55 6.38 -3.52 -2.95
N ILE A 56 7.57 -3.49 -2.33
CA ILE A 56 8.25 -2.23 -2.00
C ILE A 56 8.48 -1.39 -3.26
N LYS A 57 8.98 -1.99 -4.35
CA LYS A 57 9.22 -1.28 -5.62
C LYS A 57 7.93 -0.69 -6.18
N VAL A 58 6.85 -1.47 -6.17
CA VAL A 58 5.58 -1.00 -6.71
C VAL A 58 4.97 0.12 -5.85
N ILE A 59 5.06 0.00 -4.52
CA ILE A 59 4.63 1.07 -3.61
C ILE A 59 5.46 2.34 -3.81
N ASP A 60 6.77 2.22 -4.06
CA ASP A 60 7.63 3.38 -4.39
C ASP A 60 7.18 4.08 -5.68
N GLU A 61 6.87 3.30 -6.73
CA GLU A 61 6.34 3.85 -7.97
C GLU A 61 4.99 4.54 -7.78
N MET A 62 4.09 3.92 -7.01
CA MET A 62 2.79 4.51 -6.67
C MET A 62 2.95 5.80 -5.86
N TYR A 63 3.81 5.79 -4.85
CA TYR A 63 4.08 6.95 -4.02
C TYR A 63 4.60 8.11 -4.88
N LYS A 64 5.56 7.83 -5.77
CA LYS A 64 6.10 8.84 -6.70
C LYS A 64 5.03 9.41 -7.63
N LYS A 65 4.16 8.57 -8.19
CA LYS A 65 3.04 9.03 -9.04
C LYS A 65 2.02 9.83 -8.24
N ALA A 66 1.72 9.41 -7.01
CA ALA A 66 0.74 10.04 -6.14
C ALA A 66 1.21 11.42 -5.63
N GLN A 67 2.53 11.69 -5.57
CA GLN A 67 3.07 12.96 -5.06
C GLN A 67 2.46 14.21 -5.72
N VAL A 68 2.19 14.18 -7.02
CA VAL A 68 1.59 15.33 -7.73
C VAL A 68 0.15 15.63 -7.27
N TYR A 69 -0.49 14.67 -6.59
CA TYR A 69 -1.84 14.76 -6.04
C TYR A 69 -1.85 14.86 -4.51
N ALA A 70 -0.70 15.06 -3.86
CA ALA A 70 -0.58 14.97 -2.40
C ALA A 70 -1.53 15.89 -1.62
N SER A 71 -1.92 17.04 -2.19
CA SER A 71 -2.91 17.94 -1.59
C SER A 71 -4.34 17.39 -1.61
N PHE A 72 -4.66 16.49 -2.54
CA PHE A 72 -5.99 15.88 -2.70
C PHE A 72 -6.09 14.53 -1.99
N ILE A 73 -4.98 13.79 -1.92
CA ILE A 73 -4.91 12.45 -1.33
C ILE A 73 -3.83 12.35 -0.22
N PRO A 74 -3.85 13.24 0.78
CA PRO A 74 -2.80 13.29 1.80
C PRO A 74 -2.71 12.01 2.62
N LYS A 75 -3.83 11.34 2.91
CA LYS A 75 -3.80 10.08 3.68
C LYS A 75 -3.15 8.96 2.87
N THR A 76 -3.43 8.90 1.57
CA THR A 76 -2.81 7.92 0.67
C THR A 76 -1.30 8.10 0.64
N ILE A 77 -0.80 9.34 0.58
CA ILE A 77 0.65 9.61 0.67
C ILE A 77 1.24 9.10 1.97
N GLU A 78 0.63 9.45 3.11
CA GLU A 78 1.12 9.04 4.42
C GLU A 78 1.14 7.51 4.56
N ASN A 79 0.04 6.86 4.16
CA ASN A 79 -0.14 5.43 4.33
C ASN A 79 0.72 4.61 3.37
N LEU A 80 0.94 5.05 2.12
CA LEU A 80 1.88 4.38 1.21
C LEU A 80 3.30 4.36 1.79
N ARG A 81 3.75 5.47 2.40
CA ARG A 81 5.04 5.52 3.11
C ARG A 81 5.05 4.57 4.31
N PHE A 82 4.00 4.55 5.12
CA PHE A 82 3.89 3.64 6.26
C PHE A 82 3.99 2.17 5.83
N ILE A 83 3.24 1.77 4.79
CA ILE A 83 3.22 0.39 4.29
C ILE A 83 4.61 0.01 3.77
N ARG A 84 5.28 0.90 3.04
CA ARG A 84 6.66 0.71 2.55
C ARG A 84 7.63 0.45 3.70
N GLU A 85 7.64 1.32 4.71
CA GLU A 85 8.52 1.18 5.88
C GLU A 85 8.24 -0.10 6.65
N TRP A 86 6.97 -0.51 6.74
CA TRP A 86 6.59 -1.77 7.36
C TRP A 86 7.14 -2.96 6.57
N LEU A 87 6.99 -2.97 5.24
CA LEU A 87 7.53 -4.03 4.38
C LEU A 87 9.06 -4.13 4.52
N GLU A 88 9.76 -3.00 4.51
CA GLU A 88 11.23 -2.95 4.70
C GLU A 88 11.66 -3.56 6.02
N LYS A 89 10.97 -3.21 7.12
CA LYS A 89 11.23 -3.81 8.45
C LYS A 89 10.91 -5.30 8.46
N LYS A 90 9.88 -5.72 7.73
CA LYS A 90 9.43 -7.11 7.71
C LYS A 90 10.39 -8.04 6.96
N LEU A 91 11.18 -7.54 6.02
CA LEU A 91 12.08 -8.35 5.18
C LEU A 91 13.03 -9.28 5.95
N SER A 92 13.48 -8.90 7.14
CA SER A 92 14.36 -9.73 7.98
C SER A 92 13.65 -10.90 8.66
N GLU A 93 12.31 -10.82 8.76
CA GLU A 93 11.46 -11.80 9.44
C GLU A 93 10.74 -12.75 8.46
N LEU A 94 10.83 -12.49 7.16
CA LEU A 94 10.11 -13.25 6.15
C LEU A 94 10.89 -14.49 5.70
N PRO A 95 10.16 -15.58 5.37
CA PRO A 95 10.77 -16.72 4.71
C PRO A 95 11.33 -16.30 3.35
N SER A 96 12.48 -16.89 2.99
CA SER A 96 13.09 -16.74 1.67
C SER A 96 12.13 -17.15 0.56
#